data_AF-Q55DZ4-F1
#
_entry.id   AF-Q55DZ4-F1
#
_cell.length_a   1.000
_cell.length_b   1.000
_cell.length_c   1.000
_cell.angle_alpha   90.00
_cell.angle_beta   90.00
_cell.angle_gamma   90.00
#
_symmetry.space_group_name_H-M   'P 1'
#
loop_
_entity.id
_entity.type
_entity.pdbx_description
1 polymer ?
#
loop_
_entity_poly.entity_id
_entity_poly.type
_entity_poly.pdbx_seq_one_letter_code
_entity_poly.pdbx_strand_id
1 'polypeptide(L)'
;MLSRKFNIIILLLCVLFVSAIKSSSNLVSSPNANPTILNLIVDSNKTNSYSSECGSSFEDSCNNIVDAVNYFHEYNSKPENYNSTLVLKLADGTYSGKVNYIQSGLGLHITISTYTSNSNDVIIDGSDLIHYLIDFDSKGQNPPSSKTFLKVSNVAFVNFFSLNYHILYSDTYGKMETQYIFDTCKFLNSTNLGFTGFGESKEVNSISFENSIFENVTFREYSFFGKKYTTSFTFTKFNSVSFDDSFIVEEIDSKKKLIGCSFNQVSFGTKTQKLYFIDAKDISIESSTFNQIIGPKSSTPASLLKISNNVNITLIMLNTFNNFDGVLAESNNSMISFSSNTFSNSNNKPIIKSLNSNVMYDSNTFKYSGNSNDDQLIDCTGSSISFTSNNDGSEIFEKNPICKDCFISIGSKTVCSKKTTTTSSTSSSVTTSTSSSITTTGETTYTSTTGDDDHPNGSVDGKSVSYQLLVIILIIISLLNIKIH
;
A
#
# COMPACT_ATOMS: atom_id res chain seq x y z
N MET A 1 -28.74 5.17 -66.02
CA MET A 1 -28.19 6.33 -65.27
C MET A 1 -28.63 6.41 -63.81
N LEU A 2 -29.84 5.94 -63.42
CA LEU A 2 -30.31 5.95 -62.02
C LEU A 2 -29.38 5.20 -61.03
N SER A 3 -28.83 4.05 -61.43
CA SER A 3 -28.00 3.22 -60.56
C SER A 3 -26.69 3.89 -60.11
N ARG A 4 -26.03 4.68 -60.97
CA ARG A 4 -24.82 5.42 -60.58
C ARG A 4 -25.10 6.52 -59.56
N LYS A 5 -26.21 7.26 -59.71
CA LYS A 5 -26.59 8.31 -58.74
C LYS A 5 -26.94 7.73 -57.38
N PHE A 6 -27.64 6.59 -57.34
CA PHE A 6 -28.01 5.92 -56.10
C PHE A 6 -26.79 5.44 -55.30
N ASN A 7 -25.79 4.84 -55.96
CA ASN A 7 -24.57 4.38 -55.29
C ASN A 7 -23.74 5.53 -54.70
N ILE A 8 -23.71 6.70 -55.36
CA ILE A 8 -23.02 7.89 -54.83
C ILE A 8 -23.72 8.40 -53.55
N ILE A 9 -25.06 8.41 -53.53
CA ILE A 9 -25.83 8.84 -52.36
C ILE A 9 -25.60 7.91 -51.17
N ILE A 10 -25.62 6.58 -51.40
CA ILE A 10 -25.33 5.61 -50.34
C ILE A 10 -23.90 5.79 -49.80
N LEU A 11 -22.92 5.97 -50.67
CA LEU A 11 -21.54 6.19 -50.24
C LEU A 11 -21.41 7.46 -49.39
N LEU A 12 -22.07 8.55 -49.79
CA LEU A 12 -22.08 9.80 -49.05
C LEU A 12 -22.73 9.64 -47.66
N LEU A 13 -23.85 8.92 -47.58
CA LEU A 13 -24.51 8.59 -46.32
C LEU A 13 -23.61 7.76 -45.40
N CYS A 14 -22.90 6.76 -45.93
CA CYS A 14 -21.95 5.97 -45.15
C CYS A 14 -20.79 6.82 -44.62
N VAL A 15 -20.22 7.72 -45.43
CA VAL A 15 -19.14 8.62 -44.99
C VAL A 15 -19.63 9.57 -43.90
N LEU A 16 -20.83 10.12 -44.04
CA LEU A 16 -21.43 11.00 -43.03
C LEU A 16 -21.72 10.23 -41.73
N PHE A 17 -22.22 8.99 -41.83
CA PHE A 17 -22.48 8.14 -40.67
C PHE A 17 -21.19 7.79 -39.91
N VAL A 18 -20.12 7.42 -40.63
CA VAL A 18 -18.80 7.17 -40.02
C VAL A 18 -18.24 8.46 -39.39
N SER A 19 -18.44 9.61 -40.03
CA SER A 19 -18.00 10.91 -39.50
C SER A 19 -18.76 11.30 -38.22
N ALA A 20 -20.07 11.02 -38.17
CA ALA A 20 -20.90 11.26 -36.99
C ALA A 20 -20.54 10.32 -35.83
N ILE A 21 -20.23 9.04 -36.11
CA ILE A 21 -19.70 8.13 -35.09
C ILE A 21 -18.35 8.62 -34.57
N LYS A 22 -17.49 9.12 -35.47
CA LYS A 22 -16.16 9.64 -35.10
C LYS A 22 -16.25 10.95 -34.30
N SER A 23 -17.24 11.79 -34.57
CA SER A 23 -17.50 12.99 -33.75
C SER A 23 -18.12 12.63 -32.40
N SER A 24 -18.98 11.61 -32.33
CA SER A 24 -19.50 11.12 -31.04
C SER A 24 -18.43 10.45 -30.19
N SER A 25 -17.43 9.79 -30.78
CA SER A 25 -16.30 9.25 -30.01
C SER A 25 -15.35 10.32 -29.46
N ASN A 26 -15.46 11.57 -29.92
CA ASN A 26 -14.71 12.70 -29.37
C ASN A 26 -15.44 13.40 -28.21
N LEU A 27 -16.61 12.90 -27.77
CA LEU A 27 -17.21 13.29 -26.49
C LEU A 27 -16.57 12.61 -25.28
N VAL A 28 -15.51 11.82 -25.49
CA VAL A 28 -14.57 11.54 -24.40
C VAL A 28 -13.93 12.88 -24.06
N SER A 29 -14.48 13.50 -23.02
CA SER A 29 -14.06 14.73 -22.39
C SER A 29 -12.54 14.85 -22.41
N SER A 30 -12.06 16.06 -22.75
CA SER A 30 -10.63 16.39 -22.74
C SER A 30 -9.98 15.73 -21.53
N PRO A 31 -8.98 14.85 -21.70
CA PRO A 31 -8.30 14.23 -20.56
C PRO A 31 -7.60 15.26 -19.66
N ASN A 32 -7.57 16.54 -20.07
CA ASN A 32 -7.06 17.68 -19.31
C ASN A 32 -8.16 18.61 -18.75
N ALA A 33 -9.44 18.27 -18.85
CA ALA A 33 -10.45 18.96 -18.06
C ALA A 33 -10.21 18.58 -16.59
N ASN A 34 -9.97 19.57 -15.72
CA ASN A 34 -9.81 19.33 -14.29
C ASN A 34 -11.00 18.49 -13.81
N PRO A 35 -10.76 17.31 -13.22
CA PRO A 35 -11.85 16.43 -12.81
C PRO A 35 -12.76 17.17 -11.83
N THR A 36 -14.06 17.20 -12.12
CA THR A 36 -15.04 17.83 -11.23
C THR A 36 -15.00 17.15 -9.87
N ILE A 37 -14.80 17.92 -8.81
CA ILE A 37 -14.74 17.37 -7.44
C ILE A 37 -16.14 17.46 -6.84
N LEU A 38 -16.73 16.31 -6.50
CA LEU A 38 -17.97 16.23 -5.74
C LEU A 38 -17.63 16.05 -4.26
N ASN A 39 -17.90 17.10 -3.47
CA ASN A 39 -17.75 17.05 -2.01
C ASN A 39 -19.10 16.67 -1.39
N LEU A 40 -19.13 15.56 -0.64
CA LEU A 40 -20.31 15.11 0.09
C LEU A 40 -20.01 15.04 1.59
N ILE A 41 -20.87 15.67 2.39
CA ILE A 41 -20.83 15.57 3.85
C ILE A 41 -21.60 14.31 4.28
N VAL A 42 -21.02 13.53 5.18
CA VAL A 42 -21.67 12.35 5.75
C VAL A 42 -21.70 12.48 7.27
N ASP A 43 -22.87 12.37 7.87
CA ASP A 43 -23.05 12.43 9.32
C ASP A 43 -23.83 11.19 9.79
N SER A 44 -23.14 10.33 10.55
CA SER A 44 -23.71 9.08 11.07
C SER A 44 -24.83 9.30 12.10
N ASN A 45 -24.97 10.51 12.65
CA ASN A 45 -25.99 10.84 13.63
C ASN A 45 -27.31 11.31 13.00
N LYS A 46 -27.35 11.50 11.67
CA LYS A 46 -28.56 11.91 10.96
C LYS A 46 -29.44 10.71 10.64
N THR A 47 -30.75 10.94 10.71
CA THR A 47 -31.78 9.95 10.39
C THR A 47 -32.45 10.18 9.03
N ASN A 48 -32.07 11.23 8.28
CA ASN A 48 -32.80 11.66 7.08
C ASN A 48 -32.60 10.69 5.91
N SER A 49 -33.66 10.08 5.39
CA SER A 49 -33.58 9.20 4.21
C SER A 49 -32.97 9.90 3.00
N TYR A 50 -32.13 9.18 2.24
CA TYR A 50 -31.54 9.57 0.94
C TYR A 50 -32.40 10.58 0.17
N SER A 51 -31.93 11.82 0.05
CA SER A 51 -32.47 12.83 -0.87
C SER A 51 -31.57 12.91 -2.10
N SER A 52 -32.10 13.42 -3.22
CA SER A 52 -31.31 13.64 -4.45
C SER A 52 -30.18 14.67 -4.31
N GLU A 53 -30.03 15.27 -3.13
CA GLU A 53 -29.04 16.31 -2.81
C GLU A 53 -28.23 15.94 -1.56
N CYS A 54 -28.16 14.65 -1.20
CA CYS A 54 -27.44 14.22 0.00
C CYS A 54 -25.99 14.69 -0.03
N GLY A 55 -25.51 15.21 1.09
CA GLY A 55 -24.13 15.65 1.28
C GLY A 55 -23.82 17.04 0.74
N SER A 56 -24.76 17.74 0.11
CA SER A 56 -24.55 19.09 -0.44
C SER A 56 -24.29 20.16 0.64
N SER A 57 -24.89 19.98 1.82
CA SER A 57 -24.73 20.82 3.01
C SER A 57 -24.63 19.95 4.26
N PHE A 58 -24.33 20.54 5.42
CA PHE A 58 -24.33 19.80 6.68
C PHE A 58 -25.77 19.45 7.12
N GLU A 59 -26.73 20.32 6.79
CA GLU A 59 -28.15 20.09 7.03
C GLU A 59 -28.68 18.90 6.20
N ASP A 60 -28.18 18.76 4.97
CA ASP A 60 -28.55 17.73 3.99
C ASP A 60 -27.52 16.61 3.90
N SER A 61 -26.66 16.44 4.90
CA SER A 61 -25.61 15.40 4.90
C SER A 61 -26.16 13.99 4.67
N CYS A 62 -25.44 13.16 3.93
CA CYS A 62 -25.80 11.75 3.79
C CYS A 62 -25.69 11.03 5.15
N ASN A 63 -26.58 10.08 5.45
CA ASN A 63 -26.57 9.39 6.75
C ASN A 63 -25.40 8.40 6.90
N ASN A 64 -24.86 7.90 5.80
CA ASN A 64 -23.83 6.87 5.80
C ASN A 64 -23.00 6.95 4.51
N ILE A 65 -21.86 6.27 4.51
CA ILE A 65 -20.92 6.27 3.39
C ILE A 65 -21.52 5.59 2.15
N VAL A 66 -22.32 4.53 2.31
CA VAL A 66 -22.87 3.79 1.16
C VAL A 66 -23.83 4.66 0.34
N ASP A 67 -24.66 5.47 1.00
CA ASP A 67 -25.57 6.42 0.37
C ASP A 67 -24.80 7.49 -0.44
N ALA A 68 -23.73 8.03 0.14
CA ALA A 68 -22.89 9.02 -0.54
C ALA A 68 -22.19 8.43 -1.78
N VAL A 69 -21.70 7.19 -1.69
CA VAL A 69 -21.08 6.48 -2.82
C VAL A 69 -22.10 6.14 -3.90
N ASN A 70 -23.31 5.70 -3.53
CA ASN A 70 -24.40 5.45 -4.49
C ASN A 70 -24.78 6.73 -5.25
N TYR A 71 -24.92 7.84 -4.54
CA TYR A 71 -25.16 9.14 -5.16
C TYR A 71 -24.04 9.53 -6.13
N PHE A 72 -22.78 9.30 -5.74
CA PHE A 72 -21.65 9.55 -6.62
C PHE A 72 -21.65 8.66 -7.87
N HIS A 73 -22.02 7.39 -7.77
CA HIS A 73 -22.18 6.52 -8.94
C HIS A 73 -23.23 7.05 -9.91
N GLU A 74 -24.40 7.48 -9.41
CA GLU A 74 -25.44 8.11 -10.23
C GLU A 74 -24.93 9.40 -10.89
N TYR A 75 -24.22 10.23 -10.13
CA TYR A 75 -23.61 11.47 -10.63
C TYR A 75 -22.57 11.20 -11.72
N ASN A 76 -21.66 10.24 -11.50
CA ASN A 76 -20.56 9.87 -12.39
C ASN A 76 -21.04 9.13 -13.65
N SER A 77 -22.22 8.50 -13.60
CA SER A 77 -22.83 7.84 -14.78
C SER A 77 -23.15 8.79 -15.94
N LYS A 78 -23.20 10.11 -15.68
CA LYS A 78 -23.42 11.13 -16.70
C LYS A 78 -22.13 11.39 -17.50
N PRO A 79 -22.16 11.46 -18.84
CA PRO A 79 -20.95 11.62 -19.66
C PRO A 79 -20.05 12.80 -19.28
N GLU A 80 -20.66 13.92 -18.87
CA GLU A 80 -19.96 15.12 -18.42
C GLU A 80 -19.19 14.94 -17.09
N ASN A 81 -19.56 13.93 -16.29
CA ASN A 81 -19.05 13.68 -14.95
C ASN A 81 -18.20 12.41 -14.85
N TYR A 82 -17.94 11.71 -15.95
CA TYR A 82 -17.27 10.40 -15.98
C TYR A 82 -15.89 10.37 -15.29
N ASN A 83 -15.17 11.50 -15.28
CA ASN A 83 -13.86 11.64 -14.64
C ASN A 83 -13.93 12.36 -13.28
N SER A 84 -15.10 12.49 -12.67
CA SER A 84 -15.26 13.21 -11.40
C SER A 84 -14.54 12.50 -10.25
N THR A 85 -14.12 13.27 -9.25
CA THR A 85 -13.52 12.77 -8.00
C THR A 85 -14.53 12.90 -6.87
N LEU A 86 -14.60 11.92 -5.98
CA LEU A 86 -15.43 11.95 -4.78
C LEU A 86 -14.60 12.35 -3.56
N VAL A 87 -15.08 13.33 -2.80
CA VAL A 87 -14.53 13.69 -1.49
C VAL A 87 -15.64 13.52 -0.45
N LEU A 88 -15.47 12.54 0.44
CA LEU A 88 -16.32 12.33 1.60
C LEU A 88 -15.76 13.07 2.80
N LYS A 89 -16.55 13.99 3.35
CA LYS A 89 -16.26 14.74 4.58
C LYS A 89 -17.11 14.18 5.71
N LEU A 90 -16.51 13.38 6.58
CA LEU A 90 -17.18 12.68 7.67
C LEU A 90 -17.29 13.60 8.91
N ALA A 91 -18.52 13.87 9.36
CA ALA A 91 -18.74 14.53 10.65
C ALA A 91 -18.23 13.66 11.81
N ASP A 92 -17.89 14.29 12.93
CA ASP A 92 -17.39 13.57 14.10
C ASP A 92 -18.44 12.57 14.61
N GLY A 93 -18.02 11.33 14.87
CA GLY A 93 -18.94 10.26 15.25
C GLY A 93 -18.44 8.85 14.94
N THR A 94 -19.28 7.89 15.30
CA THR A 94 -19.00 6.46 15.10
C THR A 94 -19.82 5.91 13.94
N TYR A 95 -19.12 5.42 12.92
CA TYR A 95 -19.65 4.83 11.70
C TYR A 95 -19.57 3.31 11.81
N SER A 96 -20.72 2.64 11.97
CA SER A 96 -20.79 1.17 11.99
C SER A 96 -20.43 0.60 10.61
N GLY A 97 -19.55 -0.40 10.57
CA GLY A 97 -19.05 -1.02 9.36
C GLY A 97 -20.15 -1.69 8.52
N LYS A 98 -21.25 -2.12 9.12
CA LYS A 98 -22.40 -2.74 8.43
C LYS A 98 -23.02 -1.86 7.33
N VAL A 99 -23.03 -0.53 7.51
CA VAL A 99 -23.68 0.41 6.57
C VAL A 99 -22.73 1.49 6.03
N ASN A 100 -21.45 1.45 6.40
CA ASN A 100 -20.46 2.43 5.98
C ASN A 100 -19.36 1.84 5.09
N TYR A 101 -19.74 0.91 4.23
CA TYR A 101 -18.84 0.27 3.28
C TYR A 101 -18.88 0.94 1.90
N ILE A 102 -17.84 0.71 1.11
CA ILE A 102 -17.70 1.11 -0.29
C ILE A 102 -17.58 -0.16 -1.13
N GLN A 103 -18.47 -0.33 -2.11
CA GLN A 103 -18.41 -1.42 -3.09
C GLN A 103 -18.19 -0.87 -4.49
N SER A 104 -17.56 -1.66 -5.35
CA SER A 104 -17.36 -1.33 -6.78
C SER A 104 -16.59 -0.03 -7.01
N GLY A 105 -15.59 0.25 -6.18
CA GLY A 105 -14.81 1.49 -6.27
C GLY A 105 -13.64 1.45 -7.27
N LEU A 106 -13.48 0.37 -8.04
CA LEU A 106 -12.42 0.25 -9.03
C LEU A 106 -12.58 1.31 -10.13
N GLY A 107 -11.50 2.01 -10.47
CA GLY A 107 -11.48 3.13 -11.41
C GLY A 107 -11.93 4.47 -10.82
N LEU A 108 -12.32 4.51 -9.54
CA LEU A 108 -12.75 5.75 -8.87
C LEU A 108 -11.58 6.45 -8.18
N HIS A 109 -11.72 7.76 -8.03
CA HIS A 109 -10.86 8.59 -7.19
C HIS A 109 -11.67 9.03 -5.98
N ILE A 110 -11.35 8.49 -4.80
CA ILE A 110 -12.08 8.72 -3.56
C ILE A 110 -11.11 9.28 -2.51
N THR A 111 -11.50 10.39 -1.89
CA THR A 111 -10.87 10.90 -0.67
C THR A 111 -11.87 10.83 0.47
N ILE A 112 -11.47 10.26 1.61
CA ILE A 112 -12.25 10.22 2.85
C ILE A 112 -11.48 11.02 3.90
N SER A 113 -12.13 12.01 4.49
CA SER A 113 -11.51 12.88 5.49
C SER A 113 -12.53 13.34 6.52
N THR A 114 -12.07 13.90 7.63
CA THR A 114 -12.96 14.52 8.62
C THR A 114 -13.53 15.83 8.06
N TYR A 115 -14.80 16.12 8.36
CA TYR A 115 -15.45 17.39 8.04
C TYR A 115 -14.83 18.52 8.86
N THR A 116 -14.65 18.29 10.16
CA THR A 116 -13.92 19.19 11.05
C THR A 116 -12.41 18.98 10.86
N SER A 117 -11.70 20.04 10.47
CA SER A 117 -10.25 19.97 10.25
C SER A 117 -9.52 19.59 11.55
N ASN A 118 -8.58 18.63 11.44
CA ASN A 118 -7.79 18.09 12.55
C ASN A 118 -8.58 17.37 13.67
N SER A 119 -9.87 17.07 13.44
CA SER A 119 -10.59 16.16 14.32
C SER A 119 -9.99 14.75 14.23
N ASN A 120 -10.00 14.02 15.35
CA ASN A 120 -9.64 12.61 15.43
C ASN A 120 -10.84 11.75 15.86
N ASP A 121 -12.05 12.32 15.79
CA ASP A 121 -13.26 11.77 16.40
C ASP A 121 -14.14 11.01 15.40
N VAL A 122 -13.64 10.78 14.19
CA VAL A 122 -14.27 9.89 13.20
C VAL A 122 -13.76 8.47 13.39
N ILE A 123 -14.65 7.61 13.88
CA ILE A 123 -14.38 6.20 14.17
C ILE A 123 -15.20 5.35 13.21
N ILE A 124 -14.54 4.50 12.42
CA ILE A 124 -15.19 3.39 11.70
C ILE A 124 -15.04 2.13 12.57
N ASP A 125 -16.17 1.67 13.12
CA ASP A 125 -16.23 0.47 13.96
C ASP A 125 -16.53 -0.75 13.09
N GLY A 126 -15.55 -1.65 12.95
CA GLY A 126 -15.62 -2.86 12.15
C GLY A 126 -16.29 -4.06 12.84
N SER A 127 -16.82 -3.91 14.07
CA SER A 127 -17.35 -5.02 14.86
C SER A 127 -18.55 -5.74 14.22
N ASP A 128 -19.32 -5.05 13.38
CA ASP A 128 -20.49 -5.57 12.68
C ASP A 128 -20.33 -5.65 11.15
N LEU A 129 -19.10 -5.46 10.65
CA LEU A 129 -18.77 -5.61 9.23
C LEU A 129 -19.07 -7.05 8.77
N ILE A 130 -19.51 -7.24 7.51
CA ILE A 130 -19.89 -8.59 7.02
C ILE A 130 -18.84 -9.17 6.05
N HIS A 131 -18.14 -8.34 5.28
CA HIS A 131 -17.11 -8.78 4.34
C HIS A 131 -15.98 -7.75 4.24
N TYR A 132 -16.17 -6.69 3.46
CA TYR A 132 -15.14 -5.70 3.19
C TYR A 132 -15.68 -4.31 3.53
N LEU A 133 -14.86 -3.49 4.18
CA LEU A 133 -15.20 -2.08 4.32
C LEU A 133 -15.04 -1.38 2.98
N ILE A 134 -13.98 -1.66 2.24
CA ILE A 134 -13.71 -1.09 0.92
C ILE A 134 -13.41 -2.24 -0.04
N ASP A 135 -14.30 -2.46 -1.01
CA ASP A 135 -14.22 -3.50 -2.06
C ASP A 135 -14.02 -2.83 -3.43
N PHE A 136 -12.77 -2.80 -3.88
CA PHE A 136 -12.35 -2.32 -5.20
C PHE A 136 -12.06 -3.52 -6.12
N ASP A 137 -12.98 -4.47 -6.18
CA ASP A 137 -12.99 -5.50 -7.21
C ASP A 137 -13.79 -5.03 -8.44
N SER A 138 -13.36 -5.47 -9.63
CA SER A 138 -14.08 -5.27 -10.87
C SER A 138 -15.41 -6.03 -10.92
N LYS A 139 -15.53 -7.22 -10.30
CA LYS A 139 -16.66 -8.17 -10.49
C LYS A 139 -17.19 -8.24 -11.94
N GLY A 140 -16.31 -8.07 -12.93
CA GLY A 140 -16.66 -8.07 -14.36
C GLY A 140 -17.23 -6.76 -14.93
N GLN A 141 -17.19 -5.65 -14.19
CA GLN A 141 -17.55 -4.32 -14.68
C GLN A 141 -16.33 -3.62 -15.30
N ASN A 142 -16.57 -2.85 -16.37
CA ASN A 142 -15.55 -1.98 -16.93
C ASN A 142 -15.37 -0.77 -16.00
N PRO A 143 -14.18 -0.58 -15.42
CA PRO A 143 -13.92 0.57 -14.55
C PRO A 143 -14.05 1.87 -15.36
N PRO A 144 -14.54 2.97 -14.76
CA PRO A 144 -14.66 4.25 -15.45
C PRO A 144 -13.30 4.87 -15.79
N SER A 145 -12.22 4.42 -15.15
CA SER A 145 -10.89 4.93 -15.41
C SER A 145 -9.84 3.82 -15.29
N SER A 146 -8.69 4.02 -15.93
CA SER A 146 -7.52 3.14 -15.80
C SER A 146 -6.72 3.40 -14.52
N LYS A 147 -7.20 4.28 -13.64
CA LYS A 147 -6.58 4.65 -12.37
C LYS A 147 -7.58 4.53 -11.23
N THR A 148 -7.13 3.96 -10.11
CA THR A 148 -7.91 3.91 -8.88
C THR A 148 -7.12 4.59 -7.78
N PHE A 149 -7.75 5.53 -7.09
CA PHE A 149 -7.13 6.28 -6.01
C PHE A 149 -8.03 6.28 -4.78
N LEU A 150 -7.49 5.87 -3.64
CA LEU A 150 -8.11 6.05 -2.34
C LEU A 150 -7.14 6.81 -1.45
N LYS A 151 -7.58 7.94 -0.88
CA LYS A 151 -6.91 8.55 0.27
C LYS A 151 -7.87 8.59 1.45
N VAL A 152 -7.45 8.06 2.59
CA VAL A 152 -8.18 8.17 3.85
C VAL A 152 -7.33 8.99 4.82
N SER A 153 -7.92 9.99 5.47
CA SER A 153 -7.21 10.89 6.37
C SER A 153 -7.95 11.14 7.68
N ASN A 154 -7.22 11.10 8.79
CA ASN A 154 -7.73 11.38 10.15
C ASN A 154 -8.91 10.48 10.58
N VAL A 155 -8.92 9.22 10.15
CA VAL A 155 -9.95 8.23 10.51
C VAL A 155 -9.35 7.18 11.43
N ALA A 156 -10.09 6.82 12.48
CA ALA A 156 -9.79 5.68 13.33
C ALA A 156 -10.59 4.44 12.90
N PHE A 157 -9.91 3.34 12.60
CA PHE A 157 -10.48 2.02 12.34
C PHE A 157 -10.36 1.17 13.62
N VAL A 158 -11.49 0.72 14.16
CA VAL A 158 -11.54 0.08 15.47
C VAL A 158 -12.32 -1.23 15.41
N ASN A 159 -11.97 -2.22 16.22
CA ASN A 159 -12.74 -3.46 16.43
C ASN A 159 -12.90 -4.36 15.19
N PHE A 160 -11.93 -4.38 14.28
CA PHE A 160 -11.91 -5.34 13.18
C PHE A 160 -11.41 -6.69 13.71
N PHE A 161 -12.31 -7.57 14.12
CA PHE A 161 -11.95 -8.83 14.82
C PHE A 161 -12.11 -10.11 14.01
N SER A 162 -12.97 -10.14 12.99
CA SER A 162 -13.34 -11.40 12.34
C SER A 162 -12.39 -11.81 11.22
N LEU A 163 -12.27 -13.13 11.05
CA LEU A 163 -11.35 -13.80 10.14
C LEU A 163 -11.60 -13.49 8.66
N ASN A 164 -12.83 -13.11 8.29
CA ASN A 164 -13.21 -12.88 6.90
C ASN A 164 -13.25 -11.40 6.53
N TYR A 165 -12.85 -10.51 7.43
CA TYR A 165 -13.06 -9.08 7.27
C TYR A 165 -11.79 -8.35 6.87
N HIS A 166 -11.86 -7.62 5.76
CA HIS A 166 -10.76 -6.79 5.28
C HIS A 166 -11.20 -5.33 5.28
N ILE A 167 -10.32 -4.43 5.71
CA ILE A 167 -10.53 -2.99 5.55
C ILE A 167 -10.56 -2.68 4.05
N LEU A 168 -9.63 -3.26 3.30
CA LEU A 168 -9.50 -3.02 1.86
C LEU A 168 -9.27 -4.33 1.13
N TYR A 169 -10.09 -4.58 0.12
CA TYR A 169 -9.89 -5.60 -0.91
C TYR A 169 -9.77 -4.91 -2.27
N SER A 170 -8.78 -5.26 -3.08
CA SER A 170 -8.59 -4.68 -4.42
C SER A 170 -7.99 -5.67 -5.42
N ASP A 171 -8.78 -6.08 -6.42
CA ASP A 171 -8.30 -6.93 -7.51
C ASP A 171 -8.31 -6.17 -8.83
N THR A 172 -7.11 -5.94 -9.38
CA THR A 172 -6.92 -5.13 -10.59
C THR A 172 -6.66 -6.03 -11.79
N TYR A 173 -7.38 -5.79 -12.88
CA TYR A 173 -7.17 -6.45 -14.17
C TYR A 173 -6.69 -5.42 -15.20
N GLY A 174 -5.77 -5.82 -16.06
CA GLY A 174 -5.09 -4.94 -17.02
C GLY A 174 -4.07 -3.99 -16.38
N LYS A 175 -3.55 -3.05 -17.18
CA LYS A 175 -2.54 -2.04 -16.77
C LYS A 175 -3.14 -0.92 -15.91
N MET A 176 -3.97 -1.25 -14.94
CA MET A 176 -4.55 -0.29 -14.03
C MET A 176 -3.52 0.18 -13.01
N GLU A 177 -3.46 1.49 -12.78
CA GLU A 177 -2.67 2.11 -11.73
C GLU A 177 -3.52 2.25 -10.47
N THR A 178 -3.02 1.80 -9.32
CA THR A 178 -3.74 1.89 -8.04
C THR A 178 -2.87 2.49 -6.95
N GLN A 179 -3.44 3.44 -6.22
CA GLN A 179 -2.77 4.10 -5.11
C GLN A 179 -3.71 4.24 -3.93
N TYR A 180 -3.31 3.65 -2.80
CA TYR A 180 -4.05 3.66 -1.55
C TYR A 180 -3.23 4.34 -0.47
N ILE A 181 -3.72 5.42 0.11
CA ILE A 181 -3.01 6.22 1.11
C ILE A 181 -3.84 6.30 2.38
N PHE A 182 -3.28 5.83 3.49
CA PHE A 182 -3.82 6.00 4.83
C PHE A 182 -2.94 7.01 5.58
N ASP A 183 -3.41 8.25 5.68
CA ASP A 183 -2.68 9.38 6.23
C ASP A 183 -3.24 9.76 7.60
N THR A 184 -2.39 9.78 8.63
CA THR A 184 -2.76 10.11 10.01
C THR A 184 -3.93 9.24 10.53
N CYS A 185 -4.03 8.01 10.02
CA CYS A 185 -5.07 7.06 10.42
C CYS A 185 -4.67 6.31 11.68
N LYS A 186 -5.65 5.85 12.44
CA LYS A 186 -5.44 4.98 13.62
C LYS A 186 -6.07 3.63 13.39
N PHE A 187 -5.38 2.55 13.70
CA PHE A 187 -5.87 1.19 13.63
C PHE A 187 -5.77 0.59 15.03
N LEU A 188 -6.91 0.44 15.70
CA LEU A 188 -6.98 0.19 17.13
C LEU A 188 -7.73 -1.10 17.43
N ASN A 189 -7.27 -1.83 18.44
CA ASN A 189 -7.99 -2.97 19.05
C ASN A 189 -8.58 -3.91 17.98
N SER A 190 -7.74 -4.41 17.09
CA SER A 190 -8.20 -5.15 15.92
C SER A 190 -7.36 -6.41 15.74
N THR A 191 -8.02 -7.52 15.47
CA THR A 191 -7.37 -8.78 15.12
C THR A 191 -7.77 -9.10 13.69
N ASN A 192 -6.81 -9.21 12.76
CA ASN A 192 -7.04 -9.41 11.33
C ASN A 192 -7.38 -8.13 10.55
N LEU A 193 -6.49 -7.13 10.59
CA LEU A 193 -6.56 -6.00 9.66
C LEU A 193 -6.18 -6.46 8.26
N GLY A 194 -7.15 -6.86 7.45
CA GLY A 194 -6.92 -7.26 6.08
C GLY A 194 -6.78 -6.07 5.12
N PHE A 195 -5.61 -5.92 4.49
CA PHE A 195 -5.41 -5.09 3.29
C PHE A 195 -4.96 -6.01 2.16
N THR A 196 -5.91 -6.50 1.35
CA THR A 196 -5.69 -7.60 0.42
C THR A 196 -6.02 -7.25 -1.01
N GLY A 197 -5.44 -8.01 -1.94
CA GLY A 197 -5.66 -7.77 -3.35
C GLY A 197 -4.56 -8.29 -4.25
N PHE A 198 -4.82 -8.21 -5.55
CA PHE A 198 -3.89 -8.60 -6.59
C PHE A 198 -3.68 -7.45 -7.57
N GLY A 199 -2.42 -7.09 -7.77
CA GLY A 199 -1.98 -6.10 -8.76
C GLY A 199 -1.46 -6.77 -10.01
N GLU A 200 -1.59 -6.18 -11.21
CA GLU A 200 -0.88 -6.72 -12.39
C GLU A 200 0.60 -6.31 -12.46
N SER A 201 0.95 -5.10 -12.00
CA SER A 201 2.31 -4.58 -12.03
C SER A 201 2.64 -3.73 -10.81
N LYS A 202 3.83 -3.94 -10.24
CA LYS A 202 4.32 -3.26 -9.04
C LYS A 202 4.74 -1.80 -9.25
N GLU A 203 4.96 -1.40 -10.49
CA GLU A 203 5.36 -0.03 -10.84
C GLU A 203 4.22 0.97 -10.70
N VAL A 204 2.98 0.48 -10.67
CA VAL A 204 1.76 1.31 -10.72
C VAL A 204 0.80 1.03 -9.57
N ASN A 205 1.10 0.05 -8.71
CA ASN A 205 0.23 -0.37 -7.61
C ASN A 205 0.91 -0.16 -6.26
N SER A 206 0.30 0.65 -5.40
CA SER A 206 0.89 1.07 -4.13
C SER A 206 -0.14 1.20 -3.00
N ILE A 207 0.32 0.90 -1.79
CA ILE A 207 -0.35 1.25 -0.55
C ILE A 207 0.64 1.93 0.41
N SER A 208 0.29 3.09 0.94
CA SER A 208 1.09 3.82 1.92
C SER A 208 0.32 4.03 3.22
N PHE A 209 1.05 3.96 4.32
CA PHE A 209 0.61 4.37 5.65
C PHE A 209 1.52 5.50 6.12
N GLU A 210 0.96 6.69 6.27
CA GLU A 210 1.69 7.92 6.57
C GLU A 210 1.22 8.46 7.91
N ASN A 211 2.13 8.77 8.82
CA ASN A 211 1.83 9.30 10.16
C ASN A 211 0.78 8.47 10.94
N SER A 212 0.62 7.19 10.59
CA SER A 212 -0.46 6.35 11.08
C SER A 212 -0.07 5.64 12.38
N ILE A 213 -1.05 5.16 13.13
CA ILE A 213 -0.83 4.46 14.40
C ILE A 213 -1.51 3.10 14.36
N PHE A 214 -0.76 2.05 14.67
CA PHE A 214 -1.28 0.71 14.94
C PHE A 214 -1.13 0.41 16.43
N GLU A 215 -2.23 0.13 17.12
CA GLU A 215 -2.24 -0.09 18.57
C GLU A 215 -3.17 -1.22 18.97
N ASN A 216 -2.63 -2.18 19.72
CA ASN A 216 -3.31 -3.42 20.11
C ASN A 216 -3.84 -4.17 18.88
N VAL A 217 -2.95 -4.36 17.89
CA VAL A 217 -3.28 -5.00 16.62
C VAL A 217 -2.61 -6.37 16.53
N THR A 218 -3.36 -7.37 16.06
CA THR A 218 -2.80 -8.66 15.65
C THR A 218 -2.86 -8.80 14.14
N PHE A 219 -1.68 -8.91 13.52
CA PHE A 219 -1.50 -9.22 12.11
C PHE A 219 -1.50 -10.74 11.88
N ARG A 220 -2.15 -11.17 10.81
CA ARG A 220 -2.34 -12.55 10.35
C ARG A 220 -1.95 -12.68 8.89
N GLU A 221 -2.04 -13.89 8.35
CA GLU A 221 -1.97 -14.11 6.90
C GLU A 221 -2.78 -13.04 6.17
N TYR A 222 -2.21 -12.48 5.09
CA TYR A 222 -2.88 -11.48 4.26
C TYR A 222 -3.22 -10.15 4.96
N SER A 223 -2.69 -9.85 6.14
CA SER A 223 -2.92 -8.52 6.74
C SER A 223 -2.36 -7.39 5.90
N PHE A 224 -1.35 -7.64 5.08
CA PHE A 224 -0.84 -6.67 4.10
C PHE A 224 -0.76 -7.32 2.72
N PHE A 225 -1.00 -6.54 1.66
CA PHE A 225 -1.21 -7.00 0.28
C PHE A 225 -0.22 -8.08 -0.17
N GLY A 226 -0.76 -9.17 -0.72
CA GLY A 226 -0.01 -10.39 -1.04
C GLY A 226 0.81 -10.34 -2.34
N LYS A 227 0.36 -9.65 -3.41
CA LYS A 227 1.05 -9.70 -4.72
C LYS A 227 1.05 -8.37 -5.48
N LYS A 228 2.25 -7.97 -5.93
CA LYS A 228 2.50 -6.86 -6.88
C LYS A 228 2.01 -5.47 -6.43
N TYR A 229 1.97 -5.21 -5.12
CA TYR A 229 1.80 -3.88 -4.54
C TYR A 229 3.07 -3.43 -3.82
N THR A 230 3.55 -2.23 -4.11
CA THR A 230 4.51 -1.53 -3.25
C THR A 230 3.82 -1.18 -1.94
N THR A 231 4.44 -1.47 -0.79
CA THR A 231 3.90 -1.03 0.51
C THR A 231 4.92 -0.18 1.23
N SER A 232 4.50 1.00 1.68
CA SER A 232 5.34 1.91 2.45
C SER A 232 4.69 2.27 3.78
N PHE A 233 5.55 2.46 4.78
CA PHE A 233 5.19 3.06 6.05
C PHE A 233 6.14 4.22 6.31
N THR A 234 5.58 5.40 6.54
CA THR A 234 6.33 6.64 6.75
C THR A 234 5.85 7.30 8.03
N PHE A 235 6.74 7.46 9.01
CA PHE A 235 6.43 8.00 10.34
C PHE A 235 5.30 7.26 11.07
N THR A 236 5.11 5.97 10.75
CA THR A 236 4.08 5.12 11.37
C THR A 236 4.53 4.61 12.74
N LYS A 237 3.61 4.61 13.70
CA LYS A 237 3.84 4.09 15.06
C LYS A 237 3.12 2.76 15.26
N PHE A 238 3.82 1.80 15.83
CA PHE A 238 3.32 0.47 16.21
C PHE A 238 3.45 0.35 17.72
N ASN A 239 2.40 0.71 18.45
CA ASN A 239 2.42 0.84 19.92
C ASN A 239 2.36 -0.51 20.64
N SER A 240 1.62 -1.47 20.08
CA SER A 240 1.52 -2.83 20.58
C SER A 240 0.98 -3.69 19.44
N VAL A 241 1.87 -4.40 18.75
CA VAL A 241 1.50 -5.25 17.62
C VAL A 241 1.98 -6.67 17.81
N SER A 242 1.15 -7.60 17.36
CA SER A 242 1.45 -9.02 17.41
C SER A 242 1.33 -9.63 16.03
N PHE A 243 2.17 -10.61 15.74
CA PHE A 243 2.03 -11.48 14.58
C PHE A 243 1.50 -12.83 15.07
N ASP A 244 0.40 -13.31 14.49
CA ASP A 244 -0.18 -14.61 14.83
C ASP A 244 0.60 -15.77 14.16
N ASP A 245 0.36 -17.00 14.62
CA ASP A 245 0.84 -18.25 14.06
C ASP A 245 0.51 -18.46 12.58
N SER A 246 -0.58 -17.84 12.09
CA SER A 246 -0.96 -17.86 10.68
C SER A 246 -0.28 -16.78 9.85
N PHE A 247 0.51 -15.89 10.45
CA PHE A 247 1.24 -14.85 9.71
C PHE A 247 2.34 -15.50 8.85
N ILE A 248 1.93 -16.02 7.70
CA ILE A 248 2.76 -16.49 6.61
C ILE A 248 2.90 -15.28 5.71
N VAL A 249 4.09 -14.69 5.66
CA VAL A 249 4.33 -13.63 4.71
C VAL A 249 4.69 -14.28 3.37
N GLU A 250 3.75 -14.12 2.45
CA GLU A 250 3.75 -14.56 1.06
C GLU A 250 4.92 -13.97 0.27
N GLU A 251 5.28 -14.64 -0.82
CA GLU A 251 6.16 -14.19 -1.91
C GLU A 251 6.00 -12.68 -2.24
N ILE A 252 6.86 -11.82 -1.67
CA ILE A 252 6.79 -10.36 -1.83
C ILE A 252 7.78 -9.88 -2.92
N ASP A 253 7.42 -9.96 -4.21
CA ASP A 253 8.22 -9.38 -5.31
C ASP A 253 8.21 -7.81 -5.37
N SER A 254 7.86 -7.12 -4.28
CA SER A 254 7.64 -5.66 -4.28
C SER A 254 8.59 -4.87 -3.37
N LYS A 255 8.77 -3.59 -3.71
CA LYS A 255 9.57 -2.65 -2.92
C LYS A 255 8.83 -2.37 -1.61
N LYS A 256 9.53 -2.49 -0.48
CA LYS A 256 9.01 -2.14 0.84
C LYS A 256 9.90 -1.08 1.47
N LYS A 257 9.27 -0.03 2.00
CA LYS A 257 9.97 1.08 2.65
C LYS A 257 9.40 1.30 4.03
N LEU A 258 10.26 1.25 5.04
CA LEU A 258 9.98 1.69 6.40
C LEU A 258 10.85 2.92 6.67
N ILE A 259 10.23 4.10 6.81
CA ILE A 259 10.96 5.35 7.02
C ILE A 259 10.43 6.01 8.29
N GLY A 260 11.32 6.32 9.24
CA GLY A 260 10.94 7.08 10.44
C GLY A 260 9.93 6.36 11.34
N CYS A 261 9.81 5.03 11.23
CA CYS A 261 8.79 4.26 11.95
C CYS A 261 9.21 4.00 13.41
N SER A 262 8.25 3.78 14.30
CA SER A 262 8.53 3.38 15.68
C SER A 262 7.76 2.12 16.05
N PHE A 263 8.46 1.12 16.58
CA PHE A 263 7.92 -0.14 17.05
C PHE A 263 8.15 -0.24 18.55
N ASN A 264 7.12 0.09 19.33
CA ASN A 264 7.25 0.14 20.79
C ASN A 264 7.26 -1.26 21.39
N GLN A 265 6.31 -2.10 20.98
CA GLN A 265 6.24 -3.49 21.39
C GLN A 265 5.76 -4.36 20.22
N VAL A 266 6.58 -5.33 19.85
CA VAL A 266 6.25 -6.35 18.85
C VAL A 266 6.36 -7.72 19.49
N SER A 267 5.35 -8.56 19.31
CA SER A 267 5.39 -9.96 19.76
C SER A 267 5.07 -10.93 18.65
N PHE A 268 5.70 -12.09 18.67
CA PHE A 268 5.35 -13.21 17.80
C PHE A 268 4.55 -14.25 18.59
N GLY A 269 3.63 -14.95 17.92
CA GLY A 269 2.92 -16.10 18.46
C GLY A 269 3.84 -17.29 18.78
N THR A 270 3.29 -18.50 18.82
CA THR A 270 3.99 -19.69 19.34
C THR A 270 4.77 -20.48 18.30
N LYS A 271 4.30 -20.51 17.05
CA LYS A 271 4.96 -21.22 15.96
C LYS A 271 6.12 -20.38 15.41
N THR A 272 7.08 -21.04 14.74
CA THR A 272 8.24 -20.40 14.11
C THR A 272 7.81 -19.28 13.17
N GLN A 273 7.80 -18.05 13.66
CA GLN A 273 7.31 -16.89 12.91
C GLN A 273 8.49 -16.04 12.50
N LYS A 274 8.54 -15.71 11.23
CA LYS A 274 9.56 -14.84 10.66
C LYS A 274 8.78 -13.67 10.10
N LEU A 275 9.18 -12.44 10.39
CA LEU A 275 8.76 -11.32 9.56
C LEU A 275 9.49 -11.54 8.22
N TYR A 276 8.83 -12.22 7.27
CA TYR A 276 9.46 -12.54 6.00
C TYR A 276 9.49 -11.31 5.09
N PHE A 277 10.56 -11.21 4.31
CA PHE A 277 10.58 -10.46 3.07
C PHE A 277 11.11 -11.41 2.00
N ILE A 278 10.22 -12.24 1.44
CA ILE A 278 10.58 -13.18 0.36
C ILE A 278 10.63 -12.38 -0.95
N ASP A 279 11.72 -12.50 -1.72
CA ASP A 279 11.90 -11.96 -3.09
C ASP A 279 11.79 -10.42 -3.24
N ALA A 280 11.82 -9.68 -2.14
CA ALA A 280 11.81 -8.22 -2.18
C ALA A 280 13.17 -7.72 -2.70
N LYS A 281 13.20 -7.31 -3.97
CA LYS A 281 14.43 -6.82 -4.63
C LYS A 281 15.07 -5.61 -3.92
N ASP A 282 14.23 -4.74 -3.35
CA ASP A 282 14.65 -3.52 -2.66
C ASP A 282 13.87 -3.37 -1.35
N ILE A 283 14.46 -3.79 -0.23
CA ILE A 283 13.96 -3.48 1.12
C ILE A 283 14.79 -2.32 1.65
N SER A 284 14.11 -1.25 2.09
CA SER A 284 14.76 -0.16 2.82
C SER A 284 14.10 0.06 4.18
N ILE A 285 14.92 0.05 5.23
CA ILE A 285 14.51 0.37 6.60
C ILE A 285 15.41 1.49 7.10
N GLU A 286 14.82 2.68 7.26
CA GLU A 286 15.55 3.91 7.48
C GLU A 286 15.01 4.65 8.69
N SER A 287 15.91 5.18 9.51
CA SER A 287 15.58 6.13 10.60
C SER A 287 14.49 5.64 11.55
N SER A 288 14.36 4.32 11.74
CA SER A 288 13.29 3.69 12.50
C SER A 288 13.78 3.20 13.87
N THR A 289 12.87 3.10 14.83
CA THR A 289 13.18 2.65 16.20
C THR A 289 12.40 1.39 16.54
N PHE A 290 13.08 0.39 17.07
CA PHE A 290 12.52 -0.88 17.54
C PHE A 290 12.84 -1.02 19.03
N ASN A 291 11.87 -0.76 19.92
CA ASN A 291 12.11 -0.65 21.36
C ASN A 291 12.04 -1.98 22.11
N GLN A 292 11.13 -2.86 21.72
CA GLN A 292 10.95 -4.17 22.35
C GLN A 292 10.41 -5.17 21.33
N ILE A 293 11.27 -6.11 20.92
CA ILE A 293 10.88 -7.23 20.07
C ILE A 293 10.92 -8.49 20.92
N ILE A 294 9.74 -9.08 21.16
CA ILE A 294 9.54 -10.25 22.00
C ILE A 294 9.45 -11.47 21.11
N GLY A 295 10.48 -12.32 21.17
CA GLY A 295 10.53 -13.58 20.46
C GLY A 295 9.42 -14.55 20.90
N PRO A 296 9.16 -15.60 20.10
CA PRO A 296 8.19 -16.63 20.43
C PRO A 296 8.62 -17.37 21.70
N LYS A 297 7.66 -17.86 22.48
CA LYS A 297 7.93 -18.67 23.68
C LYS A 297 8.48 -20.07 23.37
N SER A 298 8.56 -20.45 22.11
CA SER A 298 9.06 -21.76 21.66
C SER A 298 10.57 -21.72 21.40
N SER A 299 11.20 -22.90 21.23
CA SER A 299 12.64 -23.03 21.00
C SER A 299 13.13 -22.45 19.66
N THR A 300 12.23 -22.02 18.78
CA THR A 300 12.60 -21.55 17.45
C THR A 300 12.58 -20.02 17.41
N PRO A 301 13.71 -19.36 17.12
CA PRO A 301 13.79 -17.91 17.19
C PRO A 301 12.97 -17.26 16.05
N ALA A 302 12.35 -16.10 16.34
CA ALA A 302 11.74 -15.29 15.30
C ALA A 302 12.78 -14.44 14.58
N SER A 303 12.67 -14.32 13.26
CA SER A 303 13.54 -13.46 12.46
C SER A 303 12.85 -12.15 12.14
N LEU A 304 13.46 -10.99 12.42
CA LEU A 304 12.95 -9.69 11.96
C LEU A 304 13.06 -9.55 10.45
N LEU A 305 14.14 -10.08 9.86
CA LEU A 305 14.31 -10.09 8.42
C LEU A 305 14.63 -11.50 7.99
N LYS A 306 13.75 -12.10 7.18
CA LYS A 306 14.10 -13.31 6.43
C LYS A 306 14.07 -13.01 4.93
N ILE A 307 15.22 -13.06 4.28
CA ILE A 307 15.39 -12.72 2.87
C ILE A 307 15.67 -13.98 2.06
N SER A 308 14.75 -14.37 1.18
CA SER A 308 15.00 -15.46 0.23
C SER A 308 15.86 -14.99 -0.95
N ASN A 309 16.51 -15.97 -1.59
CA ASN A 309 17.26 -15.95 -2.85
C ASN A 309 17.56 -14.57 -3.50
N ASN A 310 18.84 -14.26 -3.65
CA ASN A 310 19.40 -13.32 -4.64
C ASN A 310 18.87 -11.87 -4.57
N VAL A 311 18.58 -11.35 -3.37
CA VAL A 311 18.37 -9.91 -3.19
C VAL A 311 19.74 -9.24 -3.14
N ASN A 312 19.98 -8.30 -4.06
CA ASN A 312 21.30 -7.70 -4.26
C ASN A 312 21.82 -6.99 -3.00
N ILE A 313 21.03 -6.09 -2.42
CA ILE A 313 21.38 -5.34 -1.21
C ILE A 313 20.09 -4.95 -0.48
N THR A 314 19.97 -5.37 0.78
CA THR A 314 19.01 -4.76 1.71
C THR A 314 19.75 -3.72 2.54
N LEU A 315 19.32 -2.46 2.46
CA LEU A 315 19.91 -1.35 3.19
C LEU A 315 19.08 -1.06 4.44
N ILE A 316 19.72 -1.18 5.60
CA ILE A 316 19.11 -0.92 6.90
C ILE A 316 19.98 0.13 7.57
N MET A 317 19.49 1.37 7.65
CA MET A 317 20.32 2.48 8.11
C MET A 317 19.65 3.42 9.11
N LEU A 318 20.48 3.98 9.99
CA LEU A 318 20.07 4.97 10.98
C LEU A 318 18.97 4.49 11.93
N ASN A 319 18.85 3.16 12.12
CA ASN A 319 17.84 2.60 13.01
C ASN A 319 18.38 2.42 14.43
N THR A 320 17.47 2.32 15.38
CA THR A 320 17.78 1.93 16.76
C THR A 320 17.06 0.63 17.10
N PHE A 321 17.77 -0.38 17.54
CA PHE A 321 17.24 -1.67 17.99
C PHE A 321 17.54 -1.84 19.48
N ASN A 322 16.50 -1.84 20.31
CA ASN A 322 16.58 -2.03 21.76
C ASN A 322 15.85 -3.33 22.12
N ASN A 323 16.40 -4.08 23.10
CA ASN A 323 15.76 -5.24 23.72
C ASN A 323 15.19 -6.25 22.72
N PHE A 324 16.01 -6.60 21.74
CA PHE A 324 15.65 -7.54 20.69
C PHE A 324 15.84 -8.99 21.16
N ASP A 325 14.76 -9.78 21.12
CA ASP A 325 14.77 -11.23 21.40
C ASP A 325 14.40 -12.02 20.14
N GLY A 326 15.40 -12.36 19.31
CA GLY A 326 15.19 -13.04 18.03
C GLY A 326 16.44 -13.10 17.15
N VAL A 327 16.29 -13.52 15.89
CA VAL A 327 17.26 -13.37 14.79
C VAL A 327 17.02 -12.02 14.12
N LEU A 328 18.04 -11.17 14.00
CA LEU A 328 17.86 -9.89 13.32
C LEU A 328 17.69 -10.13 11.81
N ALA A 329 18.50 -11.04 11.26
CA ALA A 329 18.56 -11.34 9.84
C ALA A 329 18.83 -12.82 9.56
N GLU A 330 18.01 -13.40 8.70
CA GLU A 330 18.21 -14.71 8.07
C GLU A 330 18.15 -14.50 6.57
N SER A 331 19.07 -15.11 5.83
CA SER A 331 19.13 -14.98 4.38
C SER A 331 19.55 -16.31 3.78
N ASN A 332 19.22 -16.56 2.52
CA ASN A 332 19.80 -17.65 1.73
C ASN A 332 20.51 -17.02 0.52
N ASN A 333 21.82 -16.78 0.64
CA ASN A 333 22.69 -16.17 -0.38
C ASN A 333 22.53 -14.65 -0.64
N SER A 334 21.71 -13.94 0.12
CA SER A 334 21.57 -12.47 0.01
C SER A 334 22.50 -11.74 0.98
N MET A 335 23.05 -10.61 0.56
CA MET A 335 23.86 -9.73 1.42
C MET A 335 22.97 -8.69 2.10
N ILE A 336 23.13 -8.56 3.42
CA ILE A 336 22.37 -7.61 4.25
C ILE A 336 23.35 -6.61 4.83
N SER A 337 23.11 -5.31 4.59
CA SER A 337 23.98 -4.25 5.10
C SER A 337 23.25 -3.42 6.15
N PHE A 338 23.80 -3.42 7.34
CA PHE A 338 23.43 -2.52 8.43
C PHE A 338 24.43 -1.37 8.47
N SER A 339 23.99 -0.15 8.20
CA SER A 339 24.84 1.04 8.25
C SER A 339 24.37 2.06 9.30
N SER A 340 25.26 2.50 10.18
CA SER A 340 24.96 3.59 11.12
C SER A 340 23.76 3.32 12.05
N ASN A 341 23.51 2.06 12.41
CA ASN A 341 22.46 1.70 13.36
C ASN A 341 23.01 1.65 14.79
N THR A 342 22.13 1.79 15.78
CA THR A 342 22.43 1.55 17.19
C THR A 342 21.75 0.28 17.65
N PHE A 343 22.50 -0.63 18.27
CA PHE A 343 22.00 -1.85 18.88
C PHE A 343 22.21 -1.80 20.38
N SER A 344 21.15 -2.03 21.16
CA SER A 344 21.24 -2.11 22.61
C SER A 344 20.43 -3.28 23.16
N ASN A 345 20.97 -3.96 24.17
CA ASN A 345 20.26 -5.05 24.83
C ASN A 345 20.54 -5.01 26.35
N SER A 346 19.46 -5.07 27.15
CA SER A 346 19.55 -5.19 28.62
C SER A 346 19.07 -6.54 29.16
N ASN A 347 18.68 -7.48 28.29
CA ASN A 347 17.97 -8.70 28.71
C ASN A 347 18.85 -9.96 28.73
N ASN A 348 20.18 -9.82 28.76
CA ASN A 348 21.16 -10.93 28.68
C ASN A 348 20.93 -11.88 27.49
N LYS A 349 20.40 -11.36 26.37
CA LYS A 349 20.24 -12.08 25.11
C LYS A 349 21.36 -11.68 24.14
N PRO A 350 21.64 -12.50 23.10
CA PRO A 350 22.53 -12.09 22.02
C PRO A 350 22.10 -10.76 21.42
N ILE A 351 23.06 -9.86 21.16
CA ILE A 351 22.76 -8.60 20.43
C ILE A 351 22.58 -8.91 18.95
N ILE A 352 23.41 -9.80 18.42
CA ILE A 352 23.41 -10.19 17.03
C ILE A 352 23.05 -11.66 16.95
N LYS A 353 21.96 -11.96 16.24
CA LYS A 353 21.64 -13.31 15.86
C LYS A 353 21.33 -13.37 14.37
N SER A 354 22.00 -14.29 13.69
CA SER A 354 22.10 -14.36 12.24
C SER A 354 22.11 -15.83 11.80
N LEU A 355 21.27 -16.19 10.84
CA LEU A 355 21.11 -17.58 10.40
C LEU A 355 21.29 -17.68 8.88
N ASN A 356 22.22 -18.54 8.43
CA ASN A 356 22.51 -18.83 7.02
C ASN A 356 22.80 -17.60 6.13
N SER A 357 23.18 -16.46 6.72
CA SER A 357 23.18 -15.16 6.03
C SER A 357 24.58 -14.57 5.83
N ASN A 358 24.71 -13.66 4.86
CA ASN A 358 25.87 -12.79 4.72
C ASN A 358 25.50 -11.39 5.23
N VAL A 359 26.03 -11.00 6.38
CA VAL A 359 25.67 -9.74 7.03
C VAL A 359 26.89 -8.85 7.17
N MET A 360 26.77 -7.60 6.73
CA MET A 360 27.78 -6.57 6.89
C MET A 360 27.27 -5.47 7.82
N TYR A 361 28.04 -5.17 8.85
CA TYR A 361 27.83 -4.05 9.76
C TYR A 361 28.86 -2.97 9.44
N ASP A 362 28.40 -1.81 8.98
CA ASP A 362 29.23 -0.63 8.75
C ASP A 362 28.88 0.53 9.69
N SER A 363 29.86 0.99 10.46
CA SER A 363 29.72 2.19 11.30
C SER A 363 28.54 2.15 12.29
N ASN A 364 28.18 0.97 12.80
CA ASN A 364 27.13 0.79 13.80
C ASN A 364 27.69 0.96 15.22
N THR A 365 26.79 1.22 16.18
CA THR A 365 27.11 1.29 17.60
C THR A 365 26.46 0.14 18.35
N PHE A 366 27.23 -0.57 19.18
CA PHE A 366 26.76 -1.68 20.01
C PHE A 366 26.89 -1.33 21.49
N LYS A 367 25.77 -1.32 22.23
CA LYS A 367 25.71 -1.01 23.67
C LYS A 367 25.23 -2.22 24.44
N TYR A 368 26.06 -2.74 25.36
CA TYR A 368 25.68 -3.86 26.23
C TYR A 368 25.71 -3.45 27.70
N SER A 369 24.68 -3.84 28.44
CA SER A 369 24.58 -3.60 29.88
C SER A 369 24.68 -4.87 30.74
N GLY A 370 24.75 -6.05 30.10
CA GLY A 370 24.94 -7.33 30.78
C GLY A 370 26.38 -7.53 31.26
N ASN A 371 26.59 -8.47 32.18
CA ASN A 371 27.92 -8.86 32.64
C ASN A 371 28.74 -9.38 31.44
N SER A 372 29.94 -8.84 31.22
CA SER A 372 30.82 -9.14 30.09
C SER A 372 31.27 -10.61 29.93
N ASN A 373 30.83 -11.49 30.84
CA ASN A 373 31.15 -12.92 30.85
C ASN A 373 30.10 -13.78 30.13
N ASP A 374 29.03 -13.19 29.60
CA ASP A 374 28.05 -13.97 28.87
C ASP A 374 28.62 -14.35 27.49
N ASP A 375 29.01 -15.61 27.36
CA ASP A 375 29.48 -16.30 26.16
C ASP A 375 28.51 -16.22 24.96
N GLN A 376 27.49 -15.36 24.96
CA GLN A 376 26.33 -15.43 24.07
C GLN A 376 26.07 -14.12 23.30
N LEU A 377 27.06 -13.23 23.13
CA LEU A 377 26.84 -11.94 22.45
C LEU A 377 26.45 -12.06 20.96
N ILE A 378 26.95 -13.10 20.28
CA ILE A 378 26.67 -13.41 18.86
C ILE A 378 26.22 -14.86 18.70
N ASP A 379 25.11 -15.08 18.01
CA ASP A 379 24.66 -16.39 17.49
C ASP A 379 24.57 -16.32 15.95
N CYS A 380 25.51 -16.96 15.24
CA CYS A 380 25.75 -16.73 13.82
C CYS A 380 25.68 -18.01 12.96
N THR A 381 24.88 -18.98 13.38
CA THR A 381 24.83 -20.33 12.78
C THR A 381 24.73 -20.29 11.24
N GLY A 382 25.71 -20.87 10.54
CA GLY A 382 25.74 -20.94 9.08
C GLY A 382 26.00 -19.60 8.37
N SER A 383 26.32 -18.54 9.10
CA SER A 383 26.42 -17.18 8.58
C SER A 383 27.86 -16.67 8.46
N SER A 384 28.05 -15.70 7.56
CA SER A 384 29.24 -14.86 7.46
C SER A 384 28.90 -13.46 7.95
N ILE A 385 29.56 -13.00 9.00
CA ILE A 385 29.38 -11.66 9.57
C ILE A 385 30.65 -10.85 9.39
N SER A 386 30.55 -9.69 8.75
CA SER A 386 31.65 -8.73 8.64
C SER A 386 31.31 -7.44 9.36
N PHE A 387 32.28 -6.92 10.12
CA PHE A 387 32.24 -5.60 10.72
C PHE A 387 33.31 -4.73 10.05
N THR A 388 32.98 -3.52 9.62
CA THR A 388 33.99 -2.52 9.27
C THR A 388 34.73 -2.05 10.53
N SER A 389 35.92 -1.46 10.38
CA SER A 389 36.73 -0.96 11.51
C SER A 389 36.09 0.19 12.28
N ASN A 390 35.01 0.78 11.76
CA ASN A 390 34.37 1.98 12.31
C ASN A 390 33.18 1.64 13.22
N ASN A 391 32.93 0.36 13.50
CA ASN A 391 31.84 -0.02 14.42
C ASN A 391 32.26 0.22 15.88
N ASP A 392 31.52 1.05 16.59
CA ASP A 392 31.73 1.38 18.00
C ASP A 392 31.15 0.28 18.91
N GLY A 393 31.91 -0.14 19.92
CA GLY A 393 31.57 -1.24 20.82
C GLY A 393 31.72 -2.64 20.21
N SER A 394 32.23 -2.77 18.96
CA SER A 394 32.38 -4.07 18.28
C SER A 394 33.53 -4.92 18.82
N GLU A 395 34.50 -4.30 19.51
CA GLU A 395 35.65 -4.96 20.13
C GLU A 395 35.25 -5.97 21.21
N ILE A 396 34.04 -5.88 21.77
CA ILE A 396 33.51 -6.88 22.71
C ILE A 396 33.38 -8.25 22.03
N PHE A 397 33.13 -8.28 20.72
CA PHE A 397 32.95 -9.50 19.95
C PHE A 397 34.27 -10.23 19.64
N GLU A 398 35.42 -9.57 19.81
CA GLU A 398 36.72 -10.24 19.73
C GLU A 398 36.97 -11.17 20.92
N LYS A 399 36.31 -10.94 22.05
CA LYS A 399 36.65 -11.63 23.31
C LYS A 399 36.01 -13.01 23.45
N ASN A 400 34.75 -13.18 23.04
CA ASN A 400 33.97 -14.41 23.28
C ASN A 400 33.02 -14.80 22.11
N PRO A 401 33.52 -15.16 20.90
CA PRO A 401 32.63 -15.60 19.83
C PRO A 401 32.17 -17.06 20.01
N ILE A 402 30.85 -17.34 19.96
CA ILE A 402 30.35 -18.71 19.75
C ILE A 402 30.61 -19.09 18.28
N CYS A 403 31.71 -19.79 18.04
CA CYS A 403 32.21 -20.09 16.69
C CYS A 403 31.64 -21.34 16.01
N LYS A 404 30.52 -21.90 16.49
CA LYS A 404 29.99 -23.12 15.89
C LYS A 404 29.28 -22.78 14.58
N ASP A 405 29.92 -23.10 13.46
CA ASP A 405 29.42 -22.92 12.09
C ASP A 405 29.33 -21.46 11.59
N CYS A 406 30.19 -20.56 12.07
CA CYS A 406 30.23 -19.17 11.62
C CYS A 406 31.55 -18.76 10.95
N PHE A 407 31.50 -17.67 10.17
CA PHE A 407 32.66 -16.85 9.84
C PHE A 407 32.44 -15.43 10.38
N ILE A 408 33.41 -14.89 11.12
CA ILE A 408 33.34 -13.53 11.64
C ILE A 408 34.63 -12.79 11.30
N SER A 409 34.52 -11.62 10.68
CA SER A 409 35.66 -10.72 10.44
C SER A 409 35.41 -9.31 10.95
N ILE A 410 36.45 -8.67 11.48
CA ILE A 410 36.46 -7.26 11.86
C ILE A 410 37.57 -6.56 11.07
N GLY A 411 37.19 -5.61 10.21
CA GLY A 411 38.08 -5.05 9.20
C GLY A 411 38.69 -6.16 8.35
N SER A 412 40.02 -6.25 8.33
CA SER A 412 40.77 -7.29 7.62
C SER A 412 41.08 -8.53 8.48
N LYS A 413 40.71 -8.55 9.77
CA LYS A 413 41.06 -9.61 10.72
C LYS A 413 39.92 -10.63 10.81
N THR A 414 40.22 -11.90 10.54
CA THR A 414 39.30 -13.00 10.83
C THR A 414 39.33 -13.30 12.33
N VAL A 415 38.20 -13.12 13.00
CA VAL A 415 38.00 -13.45 14.43
C VAL A 415 37.60 -14.91 14.58
N CYS A 416 36.82 -15.42 13.64
CA CYS A 416 36.28 -16.78 13.67
C CYS A 416 36.23 -17.37 12.25
N SER A 417 36.67 -18.62 12.08
CA SER A 417 36.52 -19.36 10.82
C SER A 417 36.00 -20.77 11.06
N LYS A 418 35.03 -21.18 10.24
CA LYS A 418 34.54 -22.56 10.19
C LYS A 418 35.72 -23.51 9.94
N LYS A 419 35.85 -24.55 10.75
CA LYS A 419 36.80 -25.64 10.46
C LYS A 419 36.36 -26.29 9.16
N THR A 420 37.11 -26.07 8.09
CA THR A 420 36.84 -26.60 6.75
C THR A 420 36.81 -28.13 6.83
N THR A 421 35.64 -28.75 6.85
CA THR A 421 35.50 -30.12 6.37
C THR A 421 35.64 -30.05 4.85
N THR A 422 36.78 -30.54 4.36
CA THR A 422 37.12 -30.62 2.94
C THR A 422 36.03 -31.39 2.18
N THR A 423 35.18 -30.67 1.45
CA THR A 423 34.45 -31.22 0.32
C THR A 423 34.87 -30.45 -0.91
N SER A 424 35.85 -31.02 -1.61
CA SER A 424 36.36 -30.58 -2.89
C SER A 424 35.27 -30.69 -3.97
N SER A 425 34.82 -29.56 -4.50
CA SER A 425 34.14 -29.52 -5.79
C SER A 425 34.26 -28.13 -6.44
N THR A 426 35.23 -28.06 -7.35
CA THR A 426 35.16 -27.47 -8.70
C THR A 426 34.51 -26.09 -8.88
N SER A 427 35.41 -25.09 -8.89
CA SER A 427 35.42 -23.88 -9.75
C SER A 427 34.27 -23.74 -10.75
N SER A 428 33.41 -22.76 -10.53
CA SER A 428 32.53 -22.20 -11.56
C SER A 428 32.70 -20.68 -11.59
N SER A 429 32.95 -20.19 -12.79
CA SER A 429 33.48 -18.87 -13.16
C SER A 429 32.59 -17.69 -12.79
N VAL A 430 33.25 -16.66 -12.25
CA VAL A 430 32.75 -15.31 -11.99
C VAL A 430 32.27 -14.65 -13.29
N THR A 431 31.02 -14.15 -13.30
CA THR A 431 30.58 -13.14 -14.25
C THR A 431 30.28 -11.84 -13.49
N THR A 432 31.16 -10.87 -13.71
CA THR A 432 31.03 -9.47 -13.29
C THR A 432 29.83 -8.82 -13.97
N SER A 433 28.86 -8.36 -13.19
CA SER A 433 27.71 -7.60 -13.66
C SER A 433 27.91 -6.12 -13.33
N THR A 434 28.04 -5.31 -14.37
CA THR A 434 28.29 -3.87 -14.32
C THR A 434 27.08 -3.12 -13.77
N SER A 435 27.31 -2.25 -12.79
CA SER A 435 26.32 -1.38 -12.14
C SER A 435 25.76 -0.35 -13.11
N SER A 436 24.45 -0.30 -13.28
CA SER A 436 23.73 0.81 -13.92
C SER A 436 23.17 1.75 -12.84
N SER A 437 23.64 2.99 -12.87
CA SER A 437 23.14 4.11 -12.07
C SER A 437 21.71 4.45 -12.50
N ILE A 438 20.75 4.31 -11.60
CA ILE A 438 19.37 4.77 -11.81
C ILE A 438 19.26 6.19 -11.26
N THR A 439 19.10 7.15 -12.17
CA THR A 439 18.72 8.53 -11.87
C THR A 439 17.26 8.58 -11.41
N THR A 440 17.05 9.02 -10.18
CA THR A 440 15.75 9.34 -9.59
C THR A 440 15.13 10.54 -10.33
N THR A 441 14.05 10.29 -11.08
CA THR A 441 13.17 11.37 -11.56
C THR A 441 12.27 11.82 -10.42
N GLY A 442 12.37 13.10 -10.08
CA GLY A 442 11.71 13.73 -8.94
C GLY A 442 10.18 13.62 -8.96
N GLU A 443 9.63 13.37 -7.79
CA GLU A 443 8.21 13.44 -7.49
C GLU A 443 7.77 14.92 -7.48
N THR A 444 6.79 15.26 -8.32
CA THR A 444 6.04 16.51 -8.18
C THR A 444 4.91 16.31 -7.17
N THR A 445 5.08 16.85 -5.97
CA THR A 445 4.03 16.99 -4.97
C THR A 445 3.04 18.09 -5.41
N TYR A 446 1.79 17.71 -5.68
CA TYR A 446 0.71 18.67 -5.91
C TYR A 446 0.06 19.03 -4.57
N THR A 447 0.49 20.13 -3.95
CA THR A 447 -0.29 20.78 -2.89
C THR A 447 -1.44 21.56 -3.52
N SER A 448 -2.64 20.99 -3.47
CA SER A 448 -3.87 21.72 -3.76
C SER A 448 -4.34 22.40 -2.47
N THR A 449 -4.13 23.72 -2.40
CA THR A 449 -4.76 24.61 -1.42
C THR A 449 -5.80 25.45 -2.13
N THR A 450 -7.08 25.09 -1.98
CA THR A 450 -8.25 25.94 -2.22
C THR A 450 -9.29 25.42 -1.23
N GLY A 451 -9.60 26.08 -0.11
CA GLY A 451 -9.92 27.50 0.00
C GLY A 451 -11.37 27.64 -0.43
N ASP A 452 -12.25 27.88 0.55
CA ASP A 452 -13.68 28.13 0.38
C ASP A 452 -13.94 29.01 -0.85
N ASP A 453 -14.81 28.57 -1.75
CA ASP A 453 -15.62 29.44 -2.61
C ASP A 453 -16.69 28.62 -3.36
N ASP A 454 -17.92 29.07 -3.18
CA ASP A 454 -19.14 28.87 -3.98
C ASP A 454 -19.37 27.53 -4.69
N HIS A 455 -20.39 26.83 -4.18
CA HIS A 455 -21.12 25.77 -4.87
C HIS A 455 -21.44 26.18 -6.31
N PRO A 456 -20.94 25.48 -7.35
CA PRO A 456 -21.51 25.62 -8.67
C PRO A 456 -22.92 25.02 -8.62
N ASN A 457 -23.93 25.89 -8.49
CA ASN A 457 -25.29 25.57 -8.86
C ASN A 457 -25.26 25.15 -10.33
N GLY A 458 -25.23 23.83 -10.56
CA GLY A 458 -25.28 23.25 -11.89
C GLY A 458 -26.60 23.63 -12.55
N SER A 459 -26.62 24.74 -13.29
CA SER A 459 -27.70 25.00 -14.22
C SER A 459 -27.65 23.91 -15.28
N VAL A 460 -28.75 23.18 -15.40
CA VAL A 460 -28.98 22.18 -16.43
C VAL A 460 -28.99 22.91 -17.77
N ASP A 461 -27.83 23.09 -18.39
CA ASP A 461 -27.76 23.63 -19.74
C ASP A 461 -28.46 22.65 -20.68
N GLY A 462 -29.53 23.15 -21.28
CA GLY A 462 -30.47 22.41 -22.08
C GLY A 462 -29.77 21.64 -23.19
N LYS A 463 -30.07 20.33 -23.22
CA LYS A 463 -29.69 19.36 -24.26
C LYS A 463 -29.77 19.97 -25.67
N SER A 464 -28.65 20.35 -26.25
CA SER A 464 -28.58 20.59 -27.68
C SER A 464 -28.48 19.24 -28.39
N VAL A 465 -29.60 18.74 -28.90
CA VAL A 465 -29.57 17.71 -29.95
C VAL A 465 -28.74 18.29 -31.09
N SER A 466 -27.63 17.63 -31.43
CA SER A 466 -26.73 18.08 -32.50
C SER A 466 -27.55 18.45 -33.73
N TYR A 467 -27.54 19.73 -34.09
CA TYR A 467 -28.27 20.29 -35.23
C TYR A 467 -28.01 19.48 -36.52
N GLN A 468 -26.83 18.85 -36.62
CA GLN A 468 -26.46 17.98 -37.73
C GLN A 468 -27.32 16.71 -37.80
N LEU A 469 -27.65 16.08 -36.67
CA LEU A 469 -28.49 14.88 -36.65
C LEU A 469 -29.94 15.21 -37.07
N LEU A 470 -30.46 16.35 -36.59
CA LEU A 470 -31.80 16.83 -36.97
C LEU A 470 -31.88 17.10 -38.48
N VAL A 471 -30.85 17.75 -39.05
CA VAL A 471 -30.76 18.02 -40.49
C VAL A 471 -30.72 16.73 -41.31
N ILE A 472 -29.95 15.71 -40.86
CA ILE A 472 -29.90 14.42 -41.56
C ILE A 472 -31.26 13.72 -41.54
N ILE A 473 -31.95 13.69 -40.39
CA ILE A 473 -33.29 13.11 -40.28
C ILE A 473 -34.28 13.83 -41.21
N LEU A 474 -34.24 15.16 -41.25
CA LEU A 474 -35.10 15.96 -42.13
C LEU A 474 -34.83 15.66 -43.61
N ILE A 475 -33.56 15.54 -44.02
CA ILE A 475 -33.20 15.16 -45.39
C ILE A 475 -33.73 13.76 -45.74
N ILE A 476 -33.61 12.79 -44.83
CA ILE A 476 -34.13 11.43 -45.04
C ILE A 476 -35.66 11.46 -45.19
N ILE A 477 -36.38 12.20 -44.35
CA ILE A 477 -37.84 12.35 -44.44
C ILE A 477 -38.25 12.99 -45.76
N SER A 478 -37.58 14.08 -46.18
CA SER A 478 -37.85 14.72 -47.47
C SER A 478 -37.59 13.78 -48.65
N LEU A 479 -36.52 12.99 -48.62
CA LEU A 479 -36.20 12.02 -49.67
C LEU A 479 -37.18 10.83 -49.71
N LEU A 480 -37.68 10.39 -48.56
CA LEU A 480 -38.70 9.34 -48.46
C LEU A 480 -40.05 9.82 -49.02
N ASN A 481 -40.44 11.07 -48.75
CA ASN A 481 -41.67 11.64 -49.28
C ASN A 481 -41.63 11.84 -50.80
N ILE A 482 -40.46 12.10 -51.39
CA ILE A 482 -40.30 12.18 -52.85
C ILE A 482 -40.50 10.81 -53.53
N LYS A 483 -40.53 9.70 -52.78
CA LYS A 483 -40.82 8.37 -53.35
C LYS A 483 -42.30 7.95 -53.27
N ILE A 484 -43.15 8.74 -52.62
CA ILE A 484 -44.59 8.45 -52.46
C ILE A 484 -45.46 9.27 -53.44
N HIS A 485 -44.85 10.19 -54.20
CA HIS A 485 -45.44 10.82 -55.39
C HIS A 485 -44.60 10.49 -56.61
#